data_AF-A0A6M0CYA4-F1
#
_entry.id   AF-A0A6M0CYA4-F1
#
_cell.length_a   1.000
_cell.length_b   1.000
_cell.length_c   1.000
_cell.angle_alpha   90.00
_cell.angle_beta   90.00
_cell.angle_gamma   90.00
#
_symmetry.space_group_name_H-M   'P 1'
#
loop_
_entity.id
_entity.type
_entity.pdbx_description
1 polymer ?
#
loop_
_entity_poly.entity_id
_entity_poly.type
_entity_poly.pdbx_seq_one_letter_code
_entity_poly.pdbx_strand_id
1 'polypeptide(L)'
;LVLVCTGLLHGPLHAEEATPWGRGYFPDTELVDQDGRHLRFFEDLIEGKVVVINFIFTGCGDSCPLETARLRQVQQLLGERVGTDVFFYSISIDPLSDTPEVLKAYAAKFKVAPGWLFLSGDKEQIDQLRRSLGLFIEGVDNGRSRDHNLSLIVGNQASGRWMKASPFENPWILADQLANSLQNWKQPSAEQSYAEAPQIRPPSHGEELFR
;
A
#
# COMPACT_ATOMS: atom_id res chain seq x y z
N LEU A 1 43.35 -11.56 -47.96
CA LEU A 1 43.26 -11.12 -46.55
C LEU A 1 41.77 -11.03 -46.21
N VAL A 2 41.18 -12.07 -45.63
CA VAL A 2 39.78 -12.05 -45.17
C VAL A 2 39.85 -12.33 -43.68
N LEU A 3 39.57 -11.31 -42.87
CA LEU A 3 39.55 -11.42 -41.41
C LEU A 3 38.14 -11.90 -41.01
N VAL A 4 38.08 -13.07 -40.38
CA VAL A 4 36.87 -13.64 -39.78
C VAL A 4 36.60 -12.91 -38.47
N CYS A 5 35.47 -12.23 -38.35
CA CYS A 5 34.99 -11.69 -37.07
C CYS A 5 34.47 -12.85 -36.20
N THR A 6 35.29 -13.26 -35.23
CA THR A 6 34.92 -14.14 -34.12
C THR A 6 33.94 -13.45 -33.16
N GLY A 7 33.04 -14.26 -32.61
CA GLY A 7 31.78 -13.84 -32.02
C GLY A 7 31.86 -13.03 -30.73
N LEU A 8 30.85 -12.17 -30.57
CA LEU A 8 30.52 -11.50 -29.32
C LEU A 8 29.95 -12.51 -28.33
N LEU A 9 30.67 -12.66 -27.23
CA LEU A 9 30.27 -13.38 -26.03
C LEU A 9 29.01 -12.71 -25.45
N HIS A 10 27.93 -13.47 -25.33
CA HIS A 10 26.74 -13.08 -24.58
C HIS A 10 27.09 -13.09 -23.08
N GLY A 11 27.30 -11.91 -22.50
CA GLY A 11 27.39 -11.74 -21.06
C GLY A 11 26.02 -11.99 -20.39
N PRO A 12 25.98 -12.45 -19.14
CA PRO A 12 24.75 -12.87 -18.48
C PRO A 12 23.83 -11.70 -18.14
N LEU A 13 22.55 -12.06 -17.95
CA LEU A 13 21.38 -11.25 -17.64
C LEU A 13 21.61 -10.15 -16.61
N HIS A 14 20.95 -9.01 -16.87
CA HIS A 14 20.79 -7.85 -16.01
C HIS A 14 20.72 -8.22 -14.51
N ALA A 15 21.71 -7.74 -13.74
CA ALA A 15 21.59 -7.66 -12.30
C ALA A 15 20.39 -6.75 -11.99
N GLU A 16 19.43 -7.28 -11.23
CA GLU A 16 18.30 -6.54 -10.68
C GLU A 16 18.87 -5.35 -9.89
N GLU A 17 18.80 -4.14 -10.45
CA GLU A 17 19.27 -2.95 -9.75
C GLU A 17 18.46 -2.84 -8.46
N ALA A 18 19.14 -3.00 -7.33
CA ALA A 18 18.53 -2.93 -6.01
C ALA A 18 17.77 -1.61 -5.88
N THR A 19 16.46 -1.68 -5.67
CA THR A 19 15.62 -0.51 -5.51
C THR A 19 16.14 0.41 -4.39
N PRO A 20 16.09 1.75 -4.54
CA PRO A 20 16.44 2.66 -3.44
C PRO A 20 15.51 2.52 -2.23
N TRP A 21 14.37 1.85 -2.39
CA TRP A 21 13.36 1.59 -1.36
C TRP A 21 13.58 0.24 -0.66
N GLY A 22 14.84 -0.05 -0.34
CA GLY A 22 15.27 -1.27 0.37
C GLY A 22 15.35 -1.10 1.89
N ARG A 23 15.96 -2.08 2.56
CA ARG A 23 16.11 -2.15 4.03
C ARG A 23 16.80 -0.90 4.65
N GLY A 24 17.62 -0.21 3.87
CA GLY A 24 18.29 1.02 4.31
C GLY A 24 17.41 2.28 4.27
N TYR A 25 16.23 2.22 3.64
CA TYR A 25 15.33 3.36 3.48
C TYR A 25 14.19 3.35 4.50
N PHE A 26 13.42 2.27 4.56
CA PHE A 26 12.32 2.15 5.51
C PHE A 26 12.84 1.64 6.86
N PRO A 27 12.43 2.25 7.98
CA PRO A 27 12.76 1.72 9.29
C PRO A 27 12.08 0.36 9.45
N ASP A 28 12.83 -0.62 9.93
CA ASP A 28 12.28 -1.92 10.28
C ASP A 28 11.65 -1.84 11.67
N THR A 29 10.56 -1.09 11.79
CA THR A 29 9.87 -0.84 13.06
C THR A 29 9.22 -2.13 13.57
N GLU A 30 9.32 -2.39 14.88
CA GLU A 30 8.56 -3.46 15.51
C GLU A 30 7.11 -3.01 15.72
N LEU A 31 6.18 -3.85 15.27
CA LEU A 31 4.75 -3.63 15.38
C LEU A 31 4.10 -4.87 15.98
N VAL A 32 2.92 -4.68 16.57
CA VAL A 32 2.06 -5.75 17.06
C VAL A 32 0.74 -5.71 16.32
N ASP A 33 0.28 -6.83 15.79
CA ASP A 33 -1.01 -6.90 15.10
C ASP A 33 -2.19 -7.12 16.06
N GLN A 34 -3.41 -7.10 15.52
CA GLN A 34 -4.65 -7.28 16.27
C GLN A 34 -4.79 -8.66 16.94
N ASP A 35 -3.96 -9.63 16.56
CA ASP A 35 -3.92 -10.98 17.14
C ASP A 35 -2.75 -11.15 18.13
N GLY A 36 -2.01 -10.07 18.42
CA GLY A 36 -0.90 -10.05 19.36
C GLY A 36 0.43 -10.56 18.78
N ARG A 37 0.53 -10.70 17.46
CA ARG A 37 1.77 -11.15 16.81
C ARG A 37 2.71 -9.97 16.60
N HIS A 38 3.96 -10.15 17.00
CA HIS A 38 5.03 -9.20 16.75
C HIS A 38 5.56 -9.36 15.32
N LEU A 39 5.66 -8.25 14.60
CA LEU A 39 6.04 -8.18 13.19
C LEU A 39 7.02 -7.03 12.97
N ARG A 40 7.89 -7.19 11.99
CA ARG A 40 8.89 -6.22 11.57
C ARG A 40 8.42 -5.53 10.28
N PHE A 41 8.32 -4.21 10.29
CA PHE A 41 7.70 -3.45 9.20
C PHE A 41 8.35 -3.73 7.85
N PHE A 42 9.68 -3.81 7.77
CA PHE A 42 10.34 -4.09 6.51
C PHE A 42 10.21 -5.58 6.16
N GLU A 43 10.75 -6.44 7.01
CA GLU A 43 10.96 -7.87 6.73
C GLU A 43 9.64 -8.64 6.60
N ASP A 44 8.69 -8.40 7.50
CA ASP A 44 7.44 -9.17 7.53
C ASP A 44 6.34 -8.52 6.68
N LEU A 45 6.29 -7.18 6.61
CA LEU A 45 5.13 -6.48 6.06
C LEU A 45 5.30 -5.97 4.64
N ILE A 46 6.49 -5.54 4.18
CA ILE A 46 6.61 -4.91 2.85
C ILE A 46 7.61 -5.57 1.91
N GLU A 47 8.62 -6.29 2.42
CA GLU A 47 9.65 -6.92 1.58
C GLU A 47 9.00 -7.85 0.55
N GLY A 48 9.22 -7.57 -0.74
CA GLY A 48 8.67 -8.36 -1.83
C GLY A 48 7.15 -8.26 -2.05
N LYS A 49 6.42 -7.39 -1.32
CA LYS A 49 4.95 -7.35 -1.33
C LYS A 49 4.39 -6.12 -2.04
N VAL A 50 3.12 -6.23 -2.48
CA VAL A 50 2.28 -5.09 -2.82
C VAL A 50 1.40 -4.74 -1.64
N VAL A 51 1.46 -3.49 -1.19
CA VAL A 51 0.91 -3.07 0.09
C VAL A 51 0.08 -1.80 -0.04
N VAL A 52 -0.98 -1.72 0.75
CA VAL A 52 -1.73 -0.50 1.06
C VAL A 52 -1.53 -0.20 2.54
N ILE A 53 -0.99 0.97 2.85
CA ILE A 53 -0.73 1.41 4.22
C ILE A 53 -1.51 2.69 4.49
N ASN A 54 -2.25 2.73 5.59
CA ASN A 54 -2.79 3.96 6.14
C ASN A 54 -2.57 4.06 7.64
N PHE A 55 -2.61 5.28 8.16
CA PHE A 55 -2.53 5.55 9.59
C PHE A 55 -3.92 5.92 10.10
N ILE A 56 -4.31 5.39 11.25
CA ILE A 56 -5.64 5.59 11.86
C ILE A 56 -5.53 5.75 13.38
N PHE A 57 -6.64 6.04 14.03
CA PHE A 57 -6.83 5.73 15.45
C PHE A 57 -8.30 5.36 15.69
N THR A 58 -8.57 4.36 16.53
CA THR A 58 -9.93 3.79 16.61
C THR A 58 -10.95 4.73 17.28
N GLY A 59 -10.46 5.68 18.08
CA GLY A 59 -11.25 6.75 18.70
C GLY A 59 -11.71 7.86 17.74
N CYS A 60 -11.36 7.80 16.45
CA CYS A 60 -11.76 8.80 15.47
C CYS A 60 -13.26 8.72 15.15
N GLY A 61 -13.96 9.84 15.25
CA GLY A 61 -15.42 9.90 15.10
C GLY A 61 -15.94 10.04 13.67
N ASP A 62 -15.07 10.31 12.68
CA ASP A 62 -15.51 10.68 11.33
C ASP A 62 -14.67 10.01 10.23
N SER A 63 -13.46 10.50 9.94
CA SER A 63 -12.70 10.11 8.76
C SER A 63 -12.22 8.65 8.78
N CYS A 64 -11.58 8.18 9.85
CA CYS A 64 -11.03 6.82 9.87
C CYS A 64 -12.10 5.72 9.69
N PRO A 65 -13.30 5.80 10.30
CA PRO A 65 -14.42 4.93 9.97
C PRO A 65 -14.80 4.93 8.49
N LEU A 66 -14.85 6.10 7.85
CA LEU A 66 -15.19 6.23 6.44
C LEU A 66 -14.10 5.61 5.54
N GLU A 67 -12.83 5.88 5.81
CA GLU A 67 -11.69 5.27 5.11
C GLU A 67 -11.71 3.75 5.21
N THR A 68 -11.95 3.23 6.42
CA THR A 68 -12.02 1.78 6.67
C THR A 68 -13.16 1.16 5.85
N ALA A 69 -14.31 1.82 5.79
CA ALA A 69 -15.44 1.35 4.98
C ALA A 69 -15.13 1.38 3.46
N ARG A 70 -14.39 2.39 2.98
CA ARG A 70 -13.97 2.47 1.56
C ARG A 70 -12.95 1.41 1.21
N LEU A 71 -11.90 1.25 2.01
CA LEU A 71 -10.90 0.19 1.81
C LEU A 71 -11.52 -1.20 1.92
N ARG A 72 -12.58 -1.38 2.71
CA ARG A 72 -13.34 -2.63 2.72
C ARG A 72 -13.99 -2.94 1.37
N GLN A 73 -14.49 -1.93 0.66
CA GLN A 73 -15.02 -2.09 -0.71
C GLN A 73 -13.90 -2.52 -1.67
N VAL A 74 -12.72 -1.91 -1.58
CA VAL A 74 -11.53 -2.33 -2.36
C VAL A 74 -11.16 -3.77 -2.05
N GLN A 75 -11.15 -4.17 -0.78
CA GLN A 75 -10.90 -5.56 -0.38
C GLN A 75 -11.94 -6.52 -0.98
N GLN A 76 -13.21 -6.13 -1.10
CA GLN A 76 -14.23 -6.97 -1.76
C GLN A 76 -13.96 -7.12 -3.25
N LEU A 77 -13.54 -6.05 -3.93
CA LEU A 77 -13.23 -6.07 -5.35
C LEU A 77 -12.00 -6.92 -5.68
N LEU A 78 -10.98 -6.88 -4.82
CA LEU A 78 -9.76 -7.68 -4.99
C LEU A 78 -9.94 -9.16 -4.61
N GLY A 79 -10.89 -9.47 -3.72
CA GLY A 79 -11.19 -10.86 -3.34
C GLY A 79 -10.00 -11.59 -2.76
N GLU A 80 -9.73 -12.81 -3.27
CA GLU A 80 -8.68 -13.73 -2.78
C GLU A 80 -7.25 -13.21 -2.99
N ARG A 81 -7.08 -12.14 -3.78
CA ARG A 81 -5.79 -11.46 -3.93
C ARG A 81 -5.33 -10.83 -2.61
N VAL A 82 -6.27 -10.39 -1.77
CA VAL A 82 -5.94 -9.82 -0.47
C VAL A 82 -5.46 -10.91 0.48
N GLY A 83 -4.23 -10.78 0.96
CA GLY A 83 -3.53 -11.79 1.75
C GLY A 83 -2.71 -12.79 0.93
N THR A 84 -2.78 -12.72 -0.40
CA THR A 84 -1.99 -13.56 -1.31
C THR A 84 -0.88 -12.74 -1.96
N ASP A 85 -1.25 -11.73 -2.76
CA ASP A 85 -0.31 -10.87 -3.49
C ASP A 85 -0.51 -9.37 -3.21
N VAL A 86 -1.62 -8.99 -2.57
CA VAL A 86 -1.90 -7.63 -2.08
C VAL A 86 -2.18 -7.67 -0.57
N PHE A 87 -1.58 -6.78 0.20
CA PHE A 87 -1.71 -6.75 1.66
C PHE A 87 -2.13 -5.36 2.14
N PHE A 88 -3.02 -5.32 3.13
CA PHE A 88 -3.55 -4.07 3.68
C PHE A 88 -3.08 -3.92 5.12
N TYR A 89 -2.61 -2.73 5.48
CA TYR A 89 -2.10 -2.41 6.79
C TYR A 89 -2.68 -1.08 7.28
N SER A 90 -3.43 -1.13 8.38
CA SER A 90 -3.88 0.06 9.09
C SER A 90 -3.11 0.17 10.40
N ILE A 91 -2.24 1.18 10.50
CA ILE A 91 -1.32 1.36 11.63
C ILE A 91 -1.88 2.45 12.55
N SER A 92 -2.08 2.14 13.82
CA SER A 92 -2.56 3.11 14.80
C SER A 92 -1.52 4.19 15.07
N ILE A 93 -1.95 5.44 15.28
CA ILE A 93 -1.12 6.52 15.82
C ILE A 93 -1.33 6.76 17.32
N ASP A 94 -2.27 6.03 17.94
CA ASP A 94 -2.64 6.13 19.36
C ASP A 94 -2.48 4.78 20.07
N PRO A 95 -1.24 4.28 20.23
CA PRO A 95 -0.99 2.95 20.77
C PRO A 95 -1.39 2.78 22.24
N LEU A 96 -1.56 3.88 22.98
CA LEU A 96 -2.04 3.85 24.37
C LEU A 96 -3.52 3.45 24.45
N SER A 97 -4.30 3.81 23.43
CA SER A 97 -5.74 3.52 23.37
C SER A 97 -6.03 2.30 22.50
N ASP A 98 -5.28 2.13 21.42
CA ASP A 98 -5.48 1.11 20.40
C ASP A 98 -4.63 -0.14 20.69
N THR A 99 -5.03 -0.89 21.72
CA THR A 99 -4.45 -2.21 22.02
C THR A 99 -4.84 -3.24 20.94
N PRO A 100 -4.15 -4.39 20.85
CA PRO A 100 -4.53 -5.46 19.93
C PRO A 100 -6.00 -5.84 19.99
N GLU A 101 -6.58 -5.92 21.19
CA GLU A 101 -7.99 -6.27 21.41
C GLU A 101 -8.94 -5.19 20.85
N VAL A 102 -8.60 -3.91 21.05
CA VAL A 102 -9.37 -2.78 20.52
C VAL A 102 -9.32 -2.76 18.99
N LEU A 103 -8.13 -2.95 18.42
CA LEU A 103 -7.93 -3.05 16.97
C LEU A 103 -8.70 -4.24 16.37
N LYS A 104 -8.72 -5.39 17.05
CA LYS A 104 -9.48 -6.57 16.64
C LYS A 104 -10.98 -6.30 16.63
N ALA A 105 -11.49 -5.65 17.68
CA ALA A 105 -12.89 -5.24 17.76
C ALA A 105 -13.25 -4.23 16.66
N TYR A 106 -12.36 -3.28 16.38
CA TYR A 106 -12.52 -2.32 15.29
C TYR A 106 -12.59 -3.03 13.92
N ALA A 107 -11.63 -3.89 13.60
CA ALA A 107 -11.64 -4.67 12.35
C ALA A 107 -12.92 -5.52 12.19
N ALA A 108 -13.38 -6.15 13.28
CA ALA A 108 -14.61 -6.94 13.29
C ALA A 108 -15.86 -6.08 12.99
N LYS A 109 -15.95 -4.86 13.54
CA LYS A 109 -17.05 -3.92 13.27
C LYS A 109 -17.20 -3.61 11.78
N PHE A 110 -16.08 -3.50 11.05
CA PHE A 110 -16.07 -3.26 9.60
C PHE A 110 -16.11 -4.54 8.76
N LYS A 111 -16.21 -5.72 9.41
CA LYS A 111 -16.21 -7.03 8.75
C LYS A 111 -15.02 -7.20 7.81
N VAL A 112 -13.85 -6.74 8.25
CA VAL A 112 -12.59 -6.90 7.52
C VAL A 112 -12.32 -8.38 7.32
N ALA A 113 -11.97 -8.76 6.09
CA ALA A 113 -11.60 -10.13 5.74
C ALA A 113 -10.09 -10.37 5.94
N PRO A 114 -9.60 -11.63 5.90
CA PRO A 114 -8.17 -11.94 5.98
C PRO A 114 -7.33 -11.17 4.95
N GLY A 115 -6.03 -11.01 5.26
CA GLY A 115 -5.09 -10.27 4.42
C GLY A 115 -5.03 -8.75 4.69
N TRP A 116 -5.80 -8.27 5.67
CA TRP A 116 -5.70 -6.92 6.21
C TRP A 116 -5.36 -6.96 7.70
N LEU A 117 -4.21 -6.41 8.07
CA LEU A 117 -3.77 -6.29 9.46
C LEU A 117 -4.01 -4.89 10.02
N PHE A 118 -4.38 -4.85 11.29
CA PHE A 118 -4.46 -3.65 12.11
C PHE A 118 -3.33 -3.71 13.12
N LEU A 119 -2.46 -2.71 13.09
CA LEU A 119 -1.16 -2.75 13.76
C LEU A 119 -1.05 -1.61 14.77
N SER A 120 -0.36 -1.86 15.87
CA SER A 120 0.03 -0.90 16.90
C SER A 120 1.52 -1.06 17.20
N GLY A 121 2.07 -0.25 18.11
CA GLY A 121 3.48 -0.30 18.45
C GLY A 121 3.95 0.88 19.29
N ASP A 122 5.25 1.10 19.35
CA ASP A 122 5.83 2.25 20.03
C ASP A 122 5.53 3.55 19.29
N LYS A 123 5.15 4.61 20.02
CA LYS A 123 4.70 5.88 19.43
C LYS A 123 5.81 6.56 18.64
N GLU A 124 7.00 6.61 19.19
CA GLU A 124 8.16 7.26 18.58
C GLU A 124 8.60 6.50 17.33
N GLN A 125 8.59 5.17 17.35
CA GLN A 125 8.87 4.34 16.18
C GLN A 125 7.81 4.48 15.08
N ILE A 126 6.54 4.59 15.45
CA ILE A 126 5.44 4.86 14.51
C ILE A 126 5.62 6.23 13.87
N ASP A 127 5.96 7.27 14.63
CA ASP A 127 6.22 8.60 14.07
C ASP A 127 7.42 8.60 13.11
N GLN A 128 8.50 7.88 13.43
CA GLN A 128 9.63 7.70 12.52
C GLN A 128 9.22 6.99 11.23
N LEU A 129 8.40 5.95 11.33
CA LEU A 129 7.85 5.25 10.18
C LEU A 129 7.00 6.20 9.32
N ARG A 130 6.10 6.98 9.93
CA ARG A 130 5.29 8.00 9.24
C ARG A 130 6.15 9.02 8.52
N ARG A 131 7.27 9.45 9.10
CA ARG A 131 8.24 10.36 8.45
C ARG A 131 8.88 9.72 7.22
N SER A 132 9.33 8.47 7.32
CA SER A 132 9.93 7.73 6.19
C SER A 132 8.94 7.52 5.03
N LEU A 133 7.65 7.40 5.35
CA LEU A 133 6.55 7.28 4.38
C LEU A 133 6.05 8.65 3.88
N GLY A 134 6.58 9.75 4.39
CA GLY A 134 6.17 11.11 4.03
C GLY A 134 4.74 11.46 4.45
N LEU A 135 4.24 10.84 5.53
CA LEU A 135 2.90 11.02 6.11
C LEU A 135 2.89 11.74 7.47
N PHE A 136 4.04 12.24 7.90
CA PHE A 136 4.19 13.06 9.11
C PHE A 136 4.26 14.55 8.75
N ILE A 137 3.44 15.38 9.41
CA ILE A 137 3.37 16.82 9.20
C ILE A 137 3.80 17.53 10.49
N GLU A 138 4.94 18.21 10.43
CA GLU A 138 5.44 19.01 11.55
C GLU A 138 4.43 20.07 12.00
N GLY A 139 4.25 20.20 13.32
CA GLY A 139 3.30 21.13 13.91
C GLY A 139 1.84 20.67 13.93
N VAL A 140 1.45 19.69 13.09
CA VAL A 140 0.15 19.00 13.18
C VAL A 140 0.32 17.74 14.03
N ASP A 141 1.28 16.89 13.69
CA ASP A 141 1.59 15.64 14.38
C ASP A 141 2.47 15.86 15.63
N ASN A 142 2.11 16.83 16.47
CA ASN A 142 2.91 17.27 17.62
C ASN A 142 2.46 16.69 18.97
N GLY A 143 1.53 15.73 18.94
CA GLY A 143 0.95 15.10 20.14
C GLY A 143 -0.11 15.92 20.87
N ARG A 144 -0.45 17.14 20.39
CA ARG A 144 -1.50 17.99 20.99
C ARG A 144 -2.89 17.71 20.42
N SER A 145 -2.98 17.30 19.16
CA SER A 145 -4.19 16.74 18.54
C SER A 145 -3.90 15.36 17.95
N ARG A 146 -4.96 14.65 17.55
CA ARG A 146 -4.87 13.38 16.81
C ARG A 146 -5.06 13.58 15.30
N ASP A 147 -4.97 14.83 14.83
CA ASP A 147 -5.02 15.13 13.41
C ASP A 147 -3.79 14.54 12.73
N HIS A 148 -3.98 13.94 11.56
CA HIS A 148 -2.91 13.31 10.80
C HIS A 148 -3.22 13.28 9.31
N ASN A 149 -2.20 12.98 8.51
CA ASN A 149 -2.36 12.81 7.08
C ASN A 149 -3.15 11.54 6.75
N LEU A 150 -4.29 11.69 6.06
CA LEU A 150 -5.18 10.58 5.68
C LEU A 150 -4.81 9.94 4.32
N SER A 151 -3.66 10.30 3.74
CA SER A 151 -3.23 9.69 2.47
C SER A 151 -2.88 8.22 2.69
N LEU A 152 -3.26 7.38 1.73
CA LEU A 152 -2.74 6.02 1.62
C LEU A 152 -1.32 6.08 1.06
N ILE A 153 -0.46 5.19 1.53
CA ILE A 153 0.72 4.77 0.77
C ILE A 153 0.41 3.45 0.10
N VAL A 154 0.55 3.43 -1.22
CA VAL A 154 0.46 2.22 -2.01
C VAL A 154 1.82 1.94 -2.61
N GLY A 155 2.31 0.70 -2.51
CA GLY A 155 3.59 0.38 -3.12
C GLY A 155 3.83 -1.08 -3.41
N ASN A 156 4.82 -1.32 -4.26
CA ASN A 156 5.40 -2.62 -4.57
C ASN A 156 6.91 -2.51 -4.31
N GLN A 157 7.36 -3.09 -3.19
CA GLN A 157 8.75 -3.01 -2.77
C GLN A 157 9.69 -3.67 -3.79
N ALA A 158 9.30 -4.81 -4.36
CA ALA A 158 10.12 -5.55 -5.34
C ALA A 158 10.35 -4.80 -6.66
N SER A 159 9.48 -3.83 -6.99
CA SER A 159 9.67 -2.94 -8.16
C SER A 159 10.16 -1.53 -7.78
N GLY A 160 10.20 -1.21 -6.49
CA GLY A 160 10.51 0.13 -6.02
C GLY A 160 9.46 1.19 -6.35
N ARG A 161 8.21 0.79 -6.60
CA ARG A 161 7.15 1.72 -6.99
C ARG A 161 6.29 2.07 -5.80
N TRP A 162 6.19 3.35 -5.49
CA TRP A 162 5.47 3.88 -4.35
C TRP A 162 4.70 5.12 -4.77
N MET A 163 3.46 5.25 -4.33
CA MET A 163 2.60 6.40 -4.60
C MET A 163 1.71 6.72 -3.41
N LYS A 164 1.36 8.00 -3.29
CA LYS A 164 0.25 8.43 -2.44
C LYS A 164 -1.05 8.25 -3.19
N ALA A 165 -2.07 7.71 -2.51
CA ALA A 165 -3.43 7.62 -3.00
C ALA A 165 -4.41 8.16 -1.96
N SER A 166 -5.66 8.39 -2.37
CA SER A 166 -6.71 8.82 -1.45
C SER A 166 -7.56 7.62 -1.03
N PRO A 167 -7.89 7.44 0.26
CA PRO A 167 -8.85 6.45 0.70
C PRO A 167 -10.28 6.75 0.23
N PHE A 168 -10.53 7.97 -0.28
CA PHE A 168 -11.82 8.42 -0.80
C PHE A 168 -11.90 8.37 -2.32
N GLU A 169 -10.87 7.85 -2.99
CA GLU A 169 -10.91 7.59 -4.43
C GLU A 169 -11.95 6.51 -4.78
N ASN A 170 -12.32 6.42 -6.06
CA ASN A 170 -13.20 5.37 -6.54
C ASN A 170 -12.57 3.99 -6.24
N PRO A 171 -13.26 3.09 -5.49
CA PRO A 171 -12.71 1.79 -5.11
C PRO A 171 -12.26 0.93 -6.29
N TRP A 172 -12.90 1.06 -7.46
CA TRP A 172 -12.51 0.32 -8.66
C TRP A 172 -11.17 0.79 -9.22
N ILE A 173 -10.90 2.10 -9.19
CA ILE A 173 -9.63 2.66 -9.65
C ILE A 173 -8.50 2.21 -8.74
N LEU A 174 -8.70 2.28 -7.42
CA LEU A 174 -7.71 1.82 -6.46
C LEU A 174 -7.49 0.30 -6.56
N ALA A 175 -8.56 -0.49 -6.73
CA ALA A 175 -8.45 -1.93 -6.95
C ALA A 175 -7.68 -2.25 -8.24
N ASP A 176 -7.94 -1.56 -9.35
CA ASP A 176 -7.23 -1.74 -10.62
C ASP A 176 -5.74 -1.37 -10.50
N GLN A 177 -5.42 -0.27 -9.82
CA GLN A 177 -4.04 0.14 -9.57
C GLN A 177 -3.25 -0.94 -8.81
N LEU A 178 -3.86 -1.51 -7.76
CA LEU A 178 -3.29 -2.59 -6.96
C LEU A 178 -3.16 -3.89 -7.73
N ALA A 179 -4.20 -4.23 -8.48
CA ALA A 179 -4.32 -5.48 -9.19
C ALA A 179 -3.41 -5.58 -10.41
N ASN A 180 -3.30 -4.49 -11.16
CA ASN A 180 -2.73 -4.47 -12.49
C ASN A 180 -1.53 -3.54 -12.56
N SER A 181 -1.72 -2.25 -12.25
CA SER A 181 -0.69 -1.24 -12.49
C SER A 181 0.58 -1.54 -11.70
N LEU A 182 0.47 -1.92 -10.42
CA LEU A 182 1.62 -2.18 -9.54
C LEU A 182 2.25 -3.56 -9.71
N GLN A 183 1.54 -4.52 -10.29
CA GLN A 183 1.99 -5.90 -10.48
C GLN A 183 2.57 -6.14 -11.88
N ASN A 184 1.92 -5.60 -12.91
CA ASN A 184 2.19 -5.98 -14.30
C ASN A 184 3.29 -5.14 -14.96
N TRP A 185 3.65 -3.98 -14.42
CA TRP A 185 4.68 -3.12 -15.05
C TRP A 185 6.09 -3.74 -15.04
N LYS A 186 6.33 -4.87 -14.36
CA LYS A 186 7.58 -5.64 -14.51
C LYS A 186 7.75 -6.21 -15.92
N GLN A 187 6.66 -6.35 -16.67
CA GLN A 187 6.68 -6.66 -18.10
C GLN A 187 6.19 -5.42 -18.84
N PRO A 188 6.93 -4.90 -19.85
CA PRO A 188 6.30 -4.03 -20.83
C PRO A 188 5.04 -4.76 -21.30
N SER A 189 3.88 -4.10 -21.31
CA SER A 189 2.77 -4.64 -22.09
C SER A 189 3.36 -4.95 -23.45
N ALA A 190 3.34 -6.21 -23.89
CA ALA A 190 3.68 -6.55 -25.26
C ALA A 190 2.99 -5.50 -26.13
N GLU A 191 3.73 -4.78 -26.99
CA GLU A 191 3.24 -3.60 -27.71
C GLU A 191 1.90 -3.91 -28.37
N GLN A 192 0.80 -3.70 -27.64
CA GLN A 192 -0.53 -3.86 -28.18
C GLN A 192 -0.72 -2.58 -28.96
N SER A 193 -0.80 -2.74 -30.28
CA SER A 193 -1.13 -1.64 -31.17
C SER A 193 -2.37 -0.93 -30.63
N TYR A 194 -2.40 0.40 -30.70
CA TYR A 194 -3.62 1.18 -30.40
C TYR A 194 -4.84 0.68 -31.17
N ALA A 195 -4.66 -0.05 -32.28
CA ALA A 195 -5.71 -0.70 -33.03
C ALA A 195 -6.45 -1.81 -32.25
N GLU A 196 -5.84 -2.37 -31.20
CA GLU A 196 -6.38 -3.46 -30.37
C GLU A 196 -6.90 -2.97 -29.01
N ALA A 197 -6.83 -1.66 -28.75
CA ALA A 197 -7.32 -1.09 -27.50
C ALA A 197 -8.82 -1.41 -27.30
N PRO A 198 -9.23 -1.95 -26.14
CA PRO A 198 -10.64 -2.17 -25.83
C PRO A 198 -11.42 -0.85 -25.95
N GLN A 199 -12.59 -0.88 -26.60
CA GLN A 199 -13.43 0.30 -26.66
C GLN A 199 -13.97 0.61 -25.26
N ILE A 200 -13.48 1.71 -24.67
CA ILE A 200 -13.99 2.20 -23.39
C ILE A 200 -15.40 2.72 -23.63
N ARG A 201 -16.37 2.24 -22.84
CA ARG A 201 -17.73 2.79 -22.92
C ARG A 201 -17.67 4.29 -22.62
N PRO A 202 -18.40 5.13 -23.36
CA PRO A 202 -18.54 6.51 -22.96
C PRO A 202 -19.13 6.58 -21.53
N PRO A 203 -18.59 7.46 -20.65
CA PRO A 203 -19.18 7.70 -19.35
C PRO A 203 -20.62 8.15 -19.55
N SER A 204 -21.50 7.72 -18.64
CA SER A 204 -22.88 8.19 -18.64
C SER A 204 -22.94 9.69 -18.33
N HIS A 205 -24.04 10.33 -18.69
CA HIS A 205 -24.24 11.75 -18.38
C HIS A 205 -24.08 12.06 -16.88
N GLY A 206 -24.47 11.13 -16.00
CA GLY A 206 -24.22 11.26 -14.56
C GLY A 206 -22.74 11.21 -14.21
N GLU A 207 -21.96 10.30 -14.81
CA GLU A 207 -20.52 10.16 -14.55
C GLU A 207 -19.70 11.36 -15.09
N GLU A 208 -20.19 12.06 -16.12
CA GLU A 208 -19.57 13.29 -16.62
C GLU A 208 -19.83 14.49 -15.71
N LEU A 209 -21.02 14.57 -15.10
CA LEU A 209 -21.42 15.68 -14.24
C LEU A 209 -20.72 15.68 -12.87
N PHE A 210 -20.23 14.52 -12.42
CA PHE A 210 -19.61 14.33 -11.10
C PHE A 210 -18.12 13.96 -11.17
N ARG A 211 -17.45 14.29 -12.28
CA ARG A 211 -15.99 14.17 -12.41
C ARG A 211 -15.27 15.31 -11.71
#